data_AF-A0A509LUH3-F1
#
_entry.id   AF-A0A509LUH3-F1
#
_cell.length_a   1.000
_cell.length_b   1.000
_cell.length_c   1.000
_cell.angle_alpha   90.00
_cell.angle_beta   90.00
_cell.angle_gamma   90.00
#
_symmetry.space_group_name_H-M   'P 1'
#
loop_
_entity.id
_entity.type
_entity.pdbx_description
1 polymer ?
#
loop_
_entity_poly.entity_id
_entity_poly.type
_entity_poly.pdbx_seq_one_letter_code
_entity_poly.pdbx_strand_id
1 'polypeptide(L)'
;MDYIVIGNMNETKKEIFIDIDYGSFKYDYEKNNNRSLRFTVIKTNRNKDIYDLIQCESIVYYQGQKYIIKAPTFNNKSKIQTVDVTAIHIMYGFQDHYVYSNSKKENDKNTKSYTLEEILKYGFKDNTLGYEYEIIGRFKTTKLDELGNAPGFDFCKAIAEKFNAIIFADNKKITFYSEKEFYKKRNLVIRYKYNTDEIAVDVNTNNLKTEIKAYGKKQDSSAKSDDRKSKGKDQSIEYLYKSPNINKWGRKVAPPINNDEISDLEELKKWVKTQIQDEPETSLKLVYKDKEPLSENDIIKFIHQSMGFNVDLKIVSLSKNHPFVNRPDEVTFSNEKKDIINLQNSIQKRIYKINAYTKKAISDTEKRLETIKTNTPIFTAKDVGSVVDDEN
;
A
#
# COMPACT_ATOMS: atom_id res chain seq x y z
N MET A 1 18.46 -19.41 11.52
CA MET A 1 18.52 -20.61 10.65
C MET A 1 17.70 -20.31 9.41
N ASP A 2 18.27 -20.52 8.24
CA ASP A 2 17.59 -20.32 6.95
C ASP A 2 16.82 -21.57 6.49
N TYR A 3 16.89 -22.67 7.24
CA TYR A 3 16.07 -23.84 6.97
C TYR A 3 14.63 -23.59 7.39
N ILE A 4 13.70 -24.08 6.55
CA ILE A 4 12.28 -24.11 6.85
C ILE A 4 12.00 -25.33 7.71
N VAL A 5 11.25 -25.12 8.79
CA VAL A 5 10.81 -26.18 9.69
C VAL A 5 9.29 -26.18 9.69
N ILE A 6 8.67 -27.37 9.63
CA ILE A 6 7.21 -27.52 9.74
C ILE A 6 6.87 -28.16 11.08
N GLY A 7 5.80 -27.70 11.70
CA GLY A 7 5.18 -28.33 12.85
C GLY A 7 3.68 -28.46 12.66
N ASN A 8 3.10 -29.44 13.35
CA ASN A 8 1.64 -29.52 13.42
C ASN A 8 1.06 -28.39 14.27
N MET A 9 -0.27 -28.19 14.18
CA MET A 9 -0.98 -27.13 14.89
C MET A 9 -0.70 -27.08 16.40
N ASN A 10 -0.59 -28.25 17.05
CA ASN A 10 -0.36 -28.36 18.49
C ASN A 10 1.13 -28.30 18.88
N GLU A 11 2.04 -28.08 17.92
CA GLU A 11 3.50 -28.06 18.11
C GLU A 11 4.09 -29.34 18.74
N THR A 12 3.38 -30.47 18.70
CA THR A 12 3.84 -31.76 19.25
C THR A 12 4.79 -32.50 18.33
N LYS A 13 4.74 -32.19 17.03
CA LYS A 13 5.68 -32.68 16.01
C LYS A 13 6.30 -31.50 15.31
N LYS A 14 7.62 -31.53 15.13
CA LYS A 14 8.37 -30.47 14.47
C LYS A 14 9.58 -31.06 13.75
N GLU A 15 9.65 -30.86 12.44
CA GLU A 15 10.69 -31.45 11.59
C GLU A 15 11.22 -30.46 10.56
N ILE A 16 12.51 -30.57 10.24
CA ILE A 16 13.12 -29.80 9.17
C ILE A 16 12.49 -30.26 7.86
N PHE A 17 12.06 -29.29 7.07
CA PHE A 17 11.30 -29.57 5.89
C PHE A 17 12.24 -29.74 4.69
N ILE A 18 12.09 -30.86 3.97
CA ILE A 18 12.95 -31.25 2.84
C ILE A 18 12.14 -31.38 1.54
N ASP A 19 12.85 -31.34 0.40
CA ASP A 19 12.27 -31.35 -0.94
C ASP A 19 11.38 -30.12 -1.26
N ILE A 20 11.77 -28.98 -0.69
CA ILE A 20 11.21 -27.66 -1.04
C ILE A 20 11.87 -27.18 -2.33
N ASP A 21 11.07 -26.71 -3.28
CA ASP A 21 11.57 -25.91 -4.39
C ASP A 21 11.88 -24.49 -3.89
N TYR A 22 13.11 -24.25 -3.45
CA TYR A 22 13.54 -22.92 -3.02
C TYR A 22 13.46 -21.86 -4.13
N GLY A 23 13.38 -22.26 -5.41
CA GLY A 23 13.14 -21.35 -6.53
C GLY A 23 11.72 -20.77 -6.55
N SER A 24 10.76 -21.45 -5.93
CA SER A 24 9.38 -20.97 -5.74
C SER A 24 9.22 -20.14 -4.46
N PHE A 25 10.21 -20.16 -3.56
CA PHE A 25 10.11 -19.51 -2.26
C PHE A 25 10.03 -17.99 -2.41
N LYS A 26 9.05 -17.40 -1.74
CA LYS A 26 8.91 -15.96 -1.55
C LYS A 26 8.58 -15.67 -0.10
N TYR A 27 9.31 -14.73 0.50
CA TYR A 27 8.85 -14.00 1.67
C TYR A 27 8.31 -12.65 1.20
N ASP A 28 7.02 -12.42 1.42
CA ASP A 28 6.34 -11.21 1.00
C ASP A 28 5.94 -10.38 2.22
N TYR A 29 6.40 -9.14 2.23
CA TYR A 29 6.02 -8.12 3.20
C TYR A 29 5.41 -6.91 2.49
N GLU A 30 4.38 -6.35 3.10
CA GLU A 30 3.80 -5.06 2.76
C GLU A 30 3.32 -4.37 4.04
N LYS A 31 3.77 -3.13 4.25
CA LYS A 31 3.51 -2.31 5.43
C LYS A 31 2.03 -2.32 5.79
N ASN A 32 1.70 -2.78 7.00
CA ASN A 32 0.33 -2.89 7.54
C ASN A 32 -0.67 -3.69 6.69
N ASN A 33 -0.21 -4.45 5.69
CA ASN A 33 -1.10 -5.19 4.78
C ASN A 33 -0.77 -6.68 4.78
N ASN A 34 0.45 -7.06 4.38
CA ASN A 34 0.83 -8.45 4.17
C ASN A 34 2.14 -8.81 4.88
N ARG A 35 2.22 -10.02 5.42
CA ARG A 35 3.46 -10.68 5.83
C ARG A 35 3.26 -12.20 5.72
N SER A 36 3.84 -12.80 4.69
CA SER A 36 3.60 -14.21 4.34
C SER A 36 4.82 -14.88 3.74
N LEU A 37 4.77 -16.22 3.76
CA LEU A 37 5.67 -17.10 3.05
C LEU A 37 4.88 -17.87 1.99
N ARG A 38 5.48 -18.00 0.81
CA ARG A 38 4.99 -18.85 -0.27
C ARG A 38 6.11 -19.77 -0.72
N PHE A 39 5.82 -21.04 -0.95
CA PHE A 39 6.77 -22.00 -1.53
C PHE A 39 6.03 -23.27 -1.97
N THR A 40 6.65 -24.01 -2.88
CA THR A 40 6.18 -25.29 -3.38
C THR A 40 7.01 -26.43 -2.81
N VAL A 41 6.33 -27.52 -2.48
CA VAL A 41 6.92 -28.74 -1.93
C VAL A 41 6.65 -29.88 -2.89
N ILE A 42 7.66 -30.70 -3.15
CA ILE A 42 7.51 -31.88 -4.01
C ILE A 42 7.42 -33.11 -3.11
N LYS A 43 6.42 -33.96 -3.31
CA LYS A 43 6.34 -35.24 -2.60
C LYS A 43 7.37 -36.21 -3.16
N THR A 44 8.19 -36.77 -2.29
CA THR A 44 9.16 -37.81 -2.60
C THR A 44 9.03 -38.95 -1.60
N ASN A 45 9.74 -40.06 -1.84
CA ASN A 45 9.81 -41.15 -0.87
C ASN A 45 10.53 -40.74 0.44
N ARG A 46 11.33 -39.66 0.42
CA ARG A 46 12.11 -39.21 1.58
C ARG A 46 11.31 -38.32 2.53
N ASN A 47 10.36 -37.56 1.99
CA ASN A 47 9.59 -36.58 2.77
C ASN A 47 8.15 -37.02 3.02
N LYS A 48 7.79 -38.27 2.69
CA LYS A 48 6.41 -38.76 2.76
C LYS A 48 5.76 -38.51 4.12
N ASP A 49 6.51 -38.73 5.21
CA ASP A 49 5.99 -38.60 6.57
C ASP A 49 5.78 -37.14 7.00
N ILE A 50 6.65 -36.23 6.55
CA ILE A 50 6.53 -34.78 6.81
C ILE A 50 5.60 -34.07 5.83
N TYR A 51 5.38 -34.64 4.64
CA TYR A 51 4.47 -34.10 3.63
C TYR A 51 3.03 -34.08 4.13
N ASP A 52 2.65 -35.08 4.93
CA ASP A 52 1.32 -35.16 5.54
C ASP A 52 1.13 -34.15 6.69
N LEU A 53 2.22 -33.53 7.20
CA LEU A 53 2.14 -32.39 8.13
C LEU A 53 1.75 -31.09 7.44
N ILE A 54 1.75 -31.02 6.10
CA ILE A 54 1.28 -29.84 5.37
C ILE A 54 -0.24 -29.81 5.41
N GLN A 55 -0.81 -29.17 6.42
CA GLN A 55 -2.25 -29.02 6.59
C GLN A 55 -2.60 -27.58 6.94
N CYS A 56 -3.88 -27.22 6.79
CA CYS A 56 -4.38 -25.98 7.37
C CYS A 56 -4.06 -25.94 8.87
N GLU A 57 -3.73 -24.75 9.38
CA GLU A 57 -3.29 -24.48 10.75
C GLU A 57 -1.94 -25.09 11.15
N SER A 58 -1.23 -25.76 10.23
CA SER A 58 0.15 -26.18 10.48
C SER A 58 1.10 -24.97 10.49
N ILE A 59 2.17 -25.07 11.28
CA ILE A 59 3.06 -23.95 11.58
C ILE A 59 4.36 -24.13 10.83
N VAL A 60 4.72 -23.10 10.06
CA VAL A 60 6.02 -22.95 9.41
C VAL A 60 6.89 -22.04 10.26
N TYR A 61 8.11 -22.48 10.57
CA TYR A 61 9.11 -21.68 11.26
C TYR A 61 10.20 -21.28 10.26
N TYR A 62 10.48 -19.99 10.20
CA TYR A 62 11.52 -19.44 9.33
C TYR A 62 12.13 -18.20 9.98
N GLN A 63 13.48 -18.15 10.05
CA GLN A 63 14.24 -17.03 10.63
C GLN A 63 13.73 -16.56 12.01
N GLY A 64 13.32 -17.50 12.86
CA GLY A 64 12.84 -17.23 14.24
C GLY A 64 11.38 -16.77 14.32
N GLN A 65 10.66 -16.68 13.20
CA GLN A 65 9.26 -16.30 13.13
C GLN A 65 8.37 -17.50 12.78
N LYS A 66 7.13 -17.47 13.29
CA LYS A 66 6.08 -18.47 13.01
C LYS A 66 5.09 -17.95 11.97
N TYR A 67 4.70 -18.83 11.06
CA TYR A 67 3.69 -18.60 10.03
C TYR A 67 2.69 -19.74 10.02
N ILE A 68 1.41 -19.44 9.82
CA ILE A 68 0.31 -20.40 9.83
C ILE A 68 -0.12 -20.66 8.39
N ILE A 69 -0.16 -21.94 7.99
CA ILE A 69 -0.69 -22.36 6.69
C ILE A 69 -2.21 -22.22 6.71
N LYS A 70 -2.77 -21.37 5.86
CA LYS A 70 -4.24 -21.18 5.78
C LYS A 70 -4.89 -21.83 4.56
N ALA A 71 -4.18 -21.91 3.43
CA ALA A 71 -4.71 -22.44 2.18
C ALA A 71 -3.62 -23.15 1.37
N PRO A 72 -3.24 -24.39 1.71
CA PRO A 72 -2.35 -25.20 0.89
C PRO A 72 -3.11 -25.70 -0.35
N THR A 73 -2.47 -25.67 -1.52
CA THR A 73 -3.05 -26.18 -2.78
C THR A 73 -2.32 -27.43 -3.22
N PHE A 74 -3.02 -28.56 -3.19
CA PHE A 74 -2.48 -29.86 -3.58
C PHE A 74 -2.64 -30.08 -5.08
N ASN A 75 -1.53 -30.27 -5.77
CA ASN A 75 -1.48 -30.44 -7.22
C ASN A 75 -0.96 -31.82 -7.58
N ASN A 76 -1.62 -32.49 -8.52
CA ASN A 76 -1.20 -33.77 -9.07
C ASN A 76 -1.02 -33.64 -10.59
N LYS A 77 0.22 -33.60 -11.07
CA LYS A 77 0.54 -33.55 -12.50
C LYS A 77 1.49 -34.68 -12.87
N SER A 78 1.10 -35.52 -13.82
CA SER A 78 1.97 -36.52 -14.46
C SER A 78 2.84 -37.34 -13.48
N LYS A 79 2.21 -37.93 -12.44
CA LYS A 79 2.83 -38.73 -11.36
C LYS A 79 3.66 -37.97 -10.32
N ILE A 80 3.78 -36.64 -10.42
CA ILE A 80 4.40 -35.80 -9.40
C ILE A 80 3.29 -35.16 -8.57
N GLN A 81 3.36 -35.33 -7.25
CA GLN A 81 2.50 -34.62 -6.30
C GLN A 81 3.26 -33.42 -5.75
N THR A 82 2.62 -32.26 -5.73
CA THR A 82 3.19 -31.03 -5.16
C THR A 82 2.17 -30.33 -4.28
N VAL A 83 2.62 -29.54 -3.31
CA VAL A 83 1.78 -28.60 -2.57
C VAL A 83 2.33 -27.20 -2.71
N ASP A 84 1.49 -26.27 -3.15
CA ASP A 84 1.78 -24.85 -3.04
C ASP A 84 1.30 -24.37 -1.67
N VAL A 85 2.25 -23.96 -0.84
CA VAL A 85 2.00 -23.52 0.53
C VAL A 85 1.96 -22.01 0.55
N THR A 86 0.88 -21.45 1.09
CA THR A 86 0.80 -20.04 1.50
C THR A 86 0.58 -19.97 3.01
N ALA A 87 1.56 -19.44 3.73
CA ALA A 87 1.55 -19.31 5.18
C ALA A 87 1.61 -17.83 5.58
N ILE A 88 0.66 -17.37 6.38
CA ILE A 88 0.59 -15.98 6.86
C ILE A 88 1.26 -15.87 8.23
N HIS A 89 1.88 -14.75 8.54
CA HIS A 89 2.56 -14.56 9.83
C HIS A 89 1.60 -14.78 11.01
N ILE A 90 2.09 -15.38 12.10
CA ILE A 90 1.25 -15.74 13.26
C ILE A 90 0.51 -14.53 13.88
N MET A 91 1.02 -13.30 13.71
CA MET A 91 0.34 -12.09 14.18
C MET A 91 -1.12 -11.96 13.71
N TYR A 92 -1.43 -12.43 12.50
CA TYR A 92 -2.79 -12.39 11.95
C TYR A 92 -3.75 -13.31 12.70
N GLY A 93 -3.25 -14.32 13.42
CA GLY A 93 -4.06 -15.20 14.25
C GLY A 93 -4.72 -14.50 15.45
N PHE A 94 -4.36 -13.25 15.75
CA PHE A 94 -5.09 -12.44 16.74
C PHE A 94 -6.52 -12.11 16.29
N GLN A 95 -6.86 -12.32 14.99
CA GLN A 95 -8.23 -12.24 14.49
C GLN A 95 -9.20 -13.18 15.23
N ASP A 96 -8.71 -14.28 15.81
CA ASP A 96 -9.53 -15.27 16.51
C ASP A 96 -9.92 -14.80 17.93
N HIS A 97 -9.41 -13.66 18.39
CA HIS A 97 -9.88 -12.97 19.58
C HIS A 97 -10.89 -11.88 19.20
N TYR A 98 -12.06 -11.85 19.81
CA TYR A 98 -13.05 -10.81 19.53
C TYR A 98 -13.02 -9.72 20.59
N VAL A 99 -12.86 -8.46 20.17
CA VAL A 99 -12.90 -7.30 21.06
C VAL A 99 -14.32 -6.77 21.10
N TYR A 100 -15.04 -7.04 22.19
CA TYR A 100 -16.41 -6.56 22.37
C TYR A 100 -16.46 -5.03 22.49
N SER A 101 -17.58 -4.44 22.09
CA SER A 101 -17.78 -2.99 22.25
C SER A 101 -17.88 -2.63 23.74
N ASN A 102 -17.32 -1.49 24.11
CA ASN A 102 -17.53 -0.90 25.44
C ASN A 102 -18.86 -0.13 25.55
N SER A 103 -19.59 0.06 24.44
CA SER A 103 -20.90 0.70 24.44
C SER A 103 -22.00 -0.32 24.71
N LYS A 104 -22.89 -0.02 25.67
CA LYS A 104 -24.03 -0.88 26.04
C LYS A 104 -25.32 -0.56 25.26
N LYS A 105 -25.33 0.48 24.42
CA LYS A 105 -26.51 0.93 23.65
C LYS A 105 -26.06 1.48 22.28
N GLU A 106 -26.78 1.16 21.22
CA GLU A 106 -26.49 1.59 19.84
C GLU A 106 -26.43 3.12 19.64
N ASN A 107 -26.95 3.93 20.58
CA ASN A 107 -27.08 5.39 20.44
C ASN A 107 -26.38 6.23 21.52
N ASP A 108 -25.54 5.64 22.35
CA ASP A 108 -24.81 6.39 23.39
C ASP A 108 -23.45 6.87 22.82
N LYS A 109 -23.46 7.96 22.05
CA LYS A 109 -22.23 8.59 21.53
C LYS A 109 -21.52 9.34 22.66
N ASN A 110 -20.79 8.61 23.49
CA ASN A 110 -19.95 9.19 24.52
C ASN A 110 -18.50 9.28 24.02
N THR A 111 -18.26 10.22 23.10
CA THR A 111 -16.94 10.50 22.53
C THR A 111 -15.94 10.83 23.63
N LYS A 112 -15.00 9.91 23.89
CA LYS A 112 -13.96 10.07 24.90
C LYS A 112 -12.59 10.12 24.24
N SER A 113 -11.67 10.88 24.81
CA SER A 113 -10.27 10.89 24.38
C SER A 113 -9.55 9.70 25.02
N TYR A 114 -8.85 8.93 24.20
CA TYR A 114 -8.05 7.79 24.65
C TYR A 114 -6.62 7.91 24.13
N THR A 115 -5.68 7.44 24.94
CA THR A 115 -4.32 7.12 24.52
C THR A 115 -4.29 5.81 23.75
N LEU A 116 -3.27 5.60 22.90
CA LEU A 116 -3.05 4.31 22.25
C LEU A 116 -2.93 3.17 23.28
N GLU A 117 -2.28 3.43 24.41
CA GLU A 117 -2.10 2.45 25.48
C GLU A 117 -3.43 2.02 26.11
N GLU A 118 -4.34 2.95 26.41
CA GLU A 118 -5.66 2.62 26.96
C GLU A 118 -6.48 1.76 26.00
N ILE A 119 -6.41 2.08 24.70
CA ILE A 119 -7.14 1.34 23.66
C ILE A 119 -6.58 -0.07 23.51
N LEU A 120 -5.26 -0.22 23.42
CA LEU A 120 -4.63 -1.53 23.28
C LEU A 120 -4.80 -2.38 24.55
N LYS A 121 -4.70 -1.77 25.73
CA LYS A 121 -5.00 -2.43 27.00
C LYS A 121 -6.42 -2.98 27.04
N TYR A 122 -7.39 -2.25 26.48
CA TYR A 122 -8.75 -2.73 26.33
C TYR A 122 -8.86 -3.88 25.33
N GLY A 123 -8.27 -3.75 24.16
CA GLY A 123 -8.40 -4.73 23.08
C GLY A 123 -7.64 -6.04 23.29
N PHE A 124 -6.58 -6.04 24.10
CA PHE A 124 -5.83 -7.25 24.44
C PHE A 124 -6.29 -7.87 25.77
N LYS A 125 -7.30 -7.27 26.41
CA LYS A 125 -7.81 -7.75 27.69
C LYS A 125 -8.43 -9.15 27.53
N ASP A 126 -8.18 -10.02 28.50
CA ASP A 126 -8.77 -11.37 28.58
C ASP A 126 -8.47 -12.24 27.34
N ASN A 127 -7.42 -11.92 26.57
CA ASN A 127 -7.01 -12.74 25.43
C ASN A 127 -6.35 -14.04 25.92
N THR A 128 -6.93 -15.18 25.57
CA THR A 128 -6.42 -16.52 25.95
C THR A 128 -5.44 -17.09 24.94
N LEU A 129 -5.23 -16.39 23.82
CA LEU A 129 -4.38 -16.80 22.71
C LEU A 129 -2.89 -16.49 22.96
N GLY A 130 -2.56 -15.75 24.02
CA GLY A 130 -1.18 -15.43 24.41
C GLY A 130 -0.55 -14.36 23.52
N TYR A 131 -1.34 -13.42 23.01
CA TYR A 131 -0.83 -12.25 22.30
C TYR A 131 -0.50 -11.13 23.29
N GLU A 132 0.62 -10.48 23.03
CA GLU A 132 1.12 -9.34 23.77
C GLU A 132 1.23 -8.14 22.83
N TYR A 133 1.21 -6.93 23.40
CA TYR A 133 1.44 -5.71 22.64
C TYR A 133 2.56 -4.88 23.23
N GLU A 134 3.21 -4.09 22.38
CA GLU A 134 4.20 -3.09 22.76
C GLU A 134 3.99 -1.81 21.94
N ILE A 135 4.27 -0.65 22.55
CA ILE A 135 4.19 0.65 21.88
C ILE A 135 5.59 1.25 21.86
N ILE A 136 6.09 1.54 20.66
CA ILE A 136 7.42 2.16 20.47
C ILE A 136 7.25 3.46 19.69
N GLY A 137 7.35 4.57 20.42
CA GLY A 137 7.26 5.91 19.86
C GLY A 137 6.28 6.79 20.62
N ARG A 138 6.01 7.97 20.04
CA ARG A 138 5.10 8.96 20.65
C ARG A 138 3.87 9.13 19.78
N PHE A 139 2.72 8.93 20.39
CA PHE A 139 1.41 9.07 19.77
C PHE A 139 0.59 10.11 20.50
N LYS A 140 -0.19 10.89 19.75
CA LYS A 140 -1.17 11.82 20.34
C LYS A 140 -2.41 11.03 20.74
N THR A 141 -3.18 11.57 21.68
CA THR A 141 -4.50 11.01 21.99
C THR A 141 -5.46 11.27 20.84
N THR A 142 -6.45 10.38 20.71
CA THR A 142 -7.50 10.48 19.68
C THR A 142 -8.84 10.26 20.36
N LYS A 143 -9.90 10.88 19.85
CA LYS A 143 -11.24 10.67 20.39
C LYS A 143 -11.87 9.47 19.69
N LEU A 144 -12.58 8.65 20.46
CA LEU A 144 -13.30 7.49 19.95
C LEU A 144 -14.68 7.46 20.57
N ASP A 145 -15.67 7.19 19.73
CA ASP A 145 -17.06 7.02 20.15
C ASP A 145 -17.25 5.65 20.83
N GLU A 146 -16.61 4.62 20.28
CA GLU A 146 -16.58 3.27 20.85
C GLU A 146 -15.17 2.65 20.75
N LEU A 147 -14.90 1.73 21.67
CA LEU A 147 -13.74 0.85 21.62
C LEU A 147 -14.22 -0.56 21.27
N GLY A 148 -13.50 -1.26 20.39
CA GLY A 148 -13.79 -2.65 20.06
C GLY A 148 -14.78 -2.79 18.89
N ASN A 149 -15.69 -3.75 19.02
CA ASN A 149 -16.64 -4.18 17.98
C ASN A 149 -15.97 -4.78 16.73
N ALA A 150 -14.84 -5.46 16.90
CA ALA A 150 -14.09 -6.03 15.79
C ALA A 150 -13.29 -7.27 16.21
N PRO A 151 -12.97 -8.17 15.26
CA PRO A 151 -11.93 -9.17 15.43
C PRO A 151 -10.59 -8.51 15.81
N GLY A 152 -9.76 -9.20 16.58
CA GLY A 152 -8.61 -8.60 17.27
C GLY A 152 -7.59 -7.99 16.32
N PHE A 153 -7.26 -8.66 15.22
CA PHE A 153 -6.34 -8.10 14.24
C PHE A 153 -6.95 -6.93 13.43
N ASP A 154 -8.24 -7.00 13.10
CA ASP A 154 -8.95 -5.88 12.45
C ASP A 154 -9.02 -4.65 13.36
N PHE A 155 -9.24 -4.87 14.67
CA PHE A 155 -9.14 -3.84 15.70
C PHE A 155 -7.75 -3.20 15.70
N CYS A 156 -6.68 -4.00 15.68
CA CYS A 156 -5.31 -3.49 15.60
C CYS A 156 -5.09 -2.63 14.36
N LYS A 157 -5.57 -3.09 13.18
CA LYS A 157 -5.44 -2.37 11.91
C LYS A 157 -6.17 -1.02 11.94
N ALA A 158 -7.41 -0.99 12.41
CA ALA A 158 -8.19 0.24 12.53
C ALA A 158 -7.52 1.27 13.45
N ILE A 159 -6.92 0.81 14.55
CA ILE A 159 -6.17 1.68 15.47
C ILE A 159 -4.88 2.18 14.82
N ALA A 160 -4.13 1.30 14.16
CA ALA A 160 -2.90 1.70 13.48
C ALA A 160 -3.16 2.76 12.41
N GLU A 161 -4.26 2.66 11.66
CA GLU A 161 -4.69 3.69 10.71
C GLU A 161 -5.03 5.01 11.41
N LYS A 162 -5.79 4.98 12.51
CA LYS A 162 -6.16 6.20 13.27
C LYS A 162 -4.96 6.91 13.88
N PHE A 163 -4.00 6.17 14.41
CA PHE A 163 -2.81 6.71 15.08
C PHE A 163 -1.60 6.88 14.13
N ASN A 164 -1.77 6.54 12.85
CA ASN A 164 -0.67 6.44 11.86
C ASN A 164 0.52 5.62 12.38
N ALA A 165 0.22 4.48 13.01
CA ALA A 165 1.19 3.55 13.54
C ALA A 165 1.54 2.45 12.52
N ILE A 166 2.76 1.92 12.62
CA ILE A 166 3.21 0.77 11.84
C ILE A 166 3.13 -0.46 12.73
N ILE A 167 2.38 -1.46 12.29
CA ILE A 167 2.27 -2.75 12.97
C ILE A 167 3.42 -3.64 12.49
N PHE A 168 4.21 -4.13 13.43
CA PHE A 168 5.20 -5.16 13.15
C PHE A 168 5.31 -6.07 14.37
N ALA A 169 5.39 -7.38 14.14
CA ALA A 169 5.32 -8.36 15.22
C ALA A 169 6.56 -9.25 15.25
N ASP A 170 6.98 -9.60 16.46
CA ASP A 170 7.83 -10.75 16.70
C ASP A 170 6.93 -11.86 17.24
N ASN A 171 6.61 -12.82 16.37
CA ASN A 171 5.65 -13.87 16.67
C ASN A 171 4.31 -13.29 17.20
N LYS A 172 3.93 -13.62 18.45
CA LYS A 172 2.69 -13.16 19.11
C LYS A 172 2.84 -11.82 19.82
N LYS A 173 4.02 -11.20 19.81
CA LYS A 173 4.25 -9.86 20.36
C LYS A 173 4.06 -8.83 19.25
N ILE A 174 2.90 -8.17 19.24
CA ILE A 174 2.50 -7.19 18.24
C ILE A 174 2.97 -5.80 18.67
N THR A 175 3.87 -5.18 17.92
CA THR A 175 4.42 -3.87 18.26
C THR A 175 3.85 -2.78 17.35
N PHE A 176 3.45 -1.66 17.95
CA PHE A 176 2.95 -0.47 17.28
C PHE A 176 4.05 0.59 17.29
N TYR A 177 4.64 0.83 16.13
CA TYR A 177 5.73 1.78 15.96
C TYR A 177 5.23 3.12 15.44
N SER A 178 5.76 4.21 15.99
CA SER A 178 5.73 5.48 15.26
C SER A 178 6.69 5.38 14.07
N GLU A 179 6.39 6.07 12.97
CA GLU A 179 7.19 5.99 11.74
C GLU A 179 8.69 6.25 11.98
N LYS A 180 9.01 7.22 12.85
CA LYS A 180 10.40 7.58 13.19
C LYS A 180 11.17 6.44 13.87
N GLU A 181 10.49 5.66 14.70
CA GLU A 181 11.13 4.58 15.47
C GLU A 181 11.18 3.27 14.68
N PHE A 182 10.23 3.05 13.75
CA PHE A 182 10.25 1.88 12.88
C PHE A 182 11.46 1.93 11.94
N TYR A 183 11.58 3.02 11.18
CA TYR A 183 12.52 3.11 10.08
C TYR A 183 13.94 3.49 10.51
N LYS A 184 14.93 2.82 9.92
CA LYS A 184 16.36 3.04 10.21
C LYS A 184 17.11 3.39 8.93
N LYS A 185 17.87 4.48 8.97
CA LYS A 185 18.75 4.84 7.85
C LYS A 185 19.87 3.81 7.70
N ARG A 186 20.00 3.27 6.49
CA ARG A 186 21.10 2.39 6.11
C ARG A 186 22.13 3.17 5.33
N ASN A 187 23.40 2.79 5.47
CA ASN A 187 24.48 3.30 4.63
C ASN A 187 24.55 2.54 3.30
N LEU A 188 23.40 2.30 2.69
CA LEU A 188 23.25 1.62 1.40
C LEU A 188 22.76 2.65 0.39
N VAL A 189 23.31 2.60 -0.82
CA VAL A 189 22.90 3.48 -1.92
C VAL A 189 22.46 2.64 -3.10
N ILE A 190 21.21 2.78 -3.49
CA ILE A 190 20.68 2.22 -4.73
C ILE A 190 20.90 3.23 -5.85
N ARG A 191 21.64 2.83 -6.88
CA ARG A 191 21.92 3.66 -8.06
C ARG A 191 21.36 2.97 -9.30
N TYR A 192 20.52 3.70 -10.03
CA TYR A 192 19.97 3.20 -11.30
C TYR A 192 21.09 2.77 -12.25
N LYS A 193 20.94 1.60 -12.87
CA LYS A 193 21.92 0.90 -13.74
C LYS A 193 23.19 0.36 -13.07
N TYR A 194 23.35 0.51 -11.75
CA TYR A 194 24.48 -0.11 -11.03
C TYR A 194 24.02 -1.36 -10.27
N ASN A 195 23.17 -1.19 -9.25
CA ASN A 195 22.64 -2.28 -8.42
C ASN A 195 21.12 -2.51 -8.61
N THR A 196 20.60 -2.03 -9.74
CA THR A 196 19.22 -2.26 -10.21
C THR A 196 19.21 -2.37 -11.74
N ASP A 197 18.46 -3.32 -12.31
CA ASP A 197 18.18 -3.35 -13.76
C ASP A 197 16.88 -2.60 -14.05
N GLU A 198 15.81 -3.10 -13.43
CA GLU A 198 14.45 -2.73 -13.76
C GLU A 198 13.96 -1.75 -12.70
N ILE A 199 13.55 -0.60 -13.20
CA ILE A 199 12.88 0.41 -12.41
C ILE A 199 11.54 0.67 -13.08
N ALA A 200 10.48 0.40 -12.34
CA ALA A 200 9.13 0.79 -12.69
C ALA A 200 8.71 1.93 -11.75
N VAL A 201 8.44 3.09 -12.34
CA VAL A 201 7.81 4.20 -11.61
C VAL A 201 6.33 4.14 -11.95
N ASP A 202 5.51 3.82 -10.96
CA ASP A 202 4.06 3.89 -11.10
C ASP A 202 3.57 5.25 -10.59
N VAL A 203 2.77 5.93 -11.41
CA VAL A 203 2.17 7.23 -11.08
C VAL A 203 0.66 7.08 -11.20
N ASN A 204 -0.01 6.99 -10.07
CA ASN A 204 -1.43 6.76 -9.98
C ASN A 204 -2.18 8.06 -9.66
N THR A 205 -3.27 8.32 -10.40
CA THR A 205 -4.13 9.50 -10.20
C THR A 205 -5.59 9.15 -9.92
N ASN A 206 -5.91 7.89 -9.66
CA ASN A 206 -7.27 7.43 -9.34
C ASN A 206 -7.83 8.17 -8.11
N ASN A 207 -6.98 8.31 -7.09
CA ASN A 207 -7.32 8.98 -5.84
C ASN A 207 -7.08 10.50 -5.87
N LEU A 208 -6.58 11.05 -6.99
CA LEU A 208 -6.28 12.47 -7.12
C LEU A 208 -7.57 13.31 -7.05
N LYS A 209 -7.67 14.17 -6.04
CA LYS A 209 -8.78 15.10 -5.82
C LYS A 209 -8.23 16.49 -5.51
N THR A 210 -8.81 17.52 -6.10
CA THR A 210 -8.34 18.92 -5.97
C THR A 210 -9.26 19.78 -5.12
N GLU A 211 -10.42 19.26 -4.74
CA GLU A 211 -11.41 19.93 -3.90
C GLU A 211 -12.01 18.92 -2.93
N ILE A 212 -12.12 19.28 -1.66
CA ILE A 212 -12.77 18.44 -0.65
C ILE A 212 -13.55 19.33 0.31
N LYS A 213 -14.75 18.89 0.67
CA LYS A 213 -15.55 19.54 1.70
C LYS A 213 -15.38 18.78 3.00
N ALA A 214 -15.15 19.51 4.08
CA ALA A 214 -15.02 18.95 5.41
C ALA A 214 -16.01 19.57 6.38
N TYR A 215 -16.53 18.75 7.27
CA TYR A 215 -17.39 19.14 8.36
C TYR A 215 -16.64 18.92 9.67
N GLY A 216 -16.67 19.92 10.54
CA GLY A 216 -16.20 19.86 11.92
C GLY A 216 -17.35 19.59 12.88
N LYS A 217 -17.05 19.66 14.18
CA LYS A 217 -18.04 19.42 15.24
C LYS A 217 -19.29 20.29 15.05
N LYS A 218 -20.47 19.67 15.17
CA LYS A 218 -21.75 20.37 15.28
C LYS A 218 -21.81 21.14 16.59
N GLN A 219 -22.18 22.42 16.54
CA GLN A 219 -22.51 23.17 17.76
C GLN A 219 -23.97 22.89 18.14
N ASP A 220 -24.18 22.40 19.37
CA ASP A 220 -25.53 22.31 19.94
C ASP A 220 -26.03 23.74 20.20
N SER A 221 -27.05 24.18 19.47
CA SER A 221 -27.78 25.40 19.80
C SER A 221 -28.66 25.16 21.03
N SER A 222 -28.04 25.08 22.22
CA SER A 222 -28.73 25.18 23.51
C SER A 222 -28.84 26.65 23.94
N ALA A 223 -29.53 27.45 23.11
CA ALA A 223 -30.10 28.69 23.59
C ALA A 223 -31.51 28.37 24.11
N LYS A 224 -31.71 28.46 25.42
CA LYS A 224 -33.04 28.56 26.02
C LYS A 224 -33.77 29.72 25.33
N SER A 225 -34.82 29.43 24.56
CA SER A 225 -35.80 30.44 24.16
C SER A 225 -37.18 29.92 24.54
N ASP A 226 -37.67 30.41 25.67
CA ASP A 226 -39.11 30.63 25.79
C ASP A 226 -39.54 31.52 24.62
N ASP A 227 -40.69 31.16 24.05
CA ASP A 227 -41.39 31.81 22.94
C ASP A 227 -40.83 31.65 21.49
N ARG A 228 -41.62 30.89 20.73
CA ARG A 228 -42.02 31.05 19.32
C ARG A 228 -40.93 31.26 18.25
N LYS A 229 -40.85 30.25 17.37
CA LYS A 229 -40.31 30.26 15.98
C LYS A 229 -38.80 30.55 15.84
N SER A 230 -38.00 29.50 15.96
CA SER A 230 -36.83 29.31 15.08
C SER A 230 -36.51 27.83 14.91
N LYS A 231 -36.55 27.34 13.67
CA LYS A 231 -35.86 26.10 13.28
C LYS A 231 -34.36 26.41 13.34
N GLY A 232 -33.74 26.23 14.50
CA GLY A 232 -32.29 26.23 14.63
C GLY A 232 -31.73 25.06 13.83
N LYS A 233 -31.11 25.35 12.67
CA LYS A 233 -30.29 24.35 11.98
C LYS A 233 -29.02 24.18 12.80
N ASP A 234 -28.71 22.97 13.23
CA ASP A 234 -27.38 22.60 13.74
C ASP A 234 -26.32 23.12 12.75
N GLN A 235 -25.57 24.16 13.13
CA GLN A 235 -24.49 24.68 12.29
C GLN A 235 -23.21 23.93 12.65
N SER A 236 -22.82 22.95 11.83
CA SER A 236 -21.46 22.42 11.81
C SER A 236 -20.51 23.42 11.18
N ILE A 237 -19.27 23.49 11.67
CA ILE A 237 -18.21 24.23 10.98
C ILE A 237 -17.96 23.53 9.64
N GLU A 238 -18.10 24.25 8.53
CA GLU A 238 -17.84 23.72 7.20
C GLU A 238 -16.59 24.38 6.61
N TYR A 239 -15.72 23.59 6.00
CA TYR A 239 -14.58 24.10 5.25
C TYR A 239 -14.48 23.43 3.88
N LEU A 240 -14.45 24.25 2.83
CA LEU A 240 -14.16 23.80 1.47
C LEU A 240 -12.68 24.07 1.18
N TYR A 241 -11.88 23.01 1.13
CA TYR A 241 -10.49 23.11 0.69
C TYR A 241 -10.42 23.01 -0.84
N LYS A 242 -9.68 23.95 -1.44
CA LYS A 242 -9.31 23.93 -2.86
C LYS A 242 -7.80 23.91 -2.96
N SER A 243 -7.26 22.87 -3.59
CA SER A 243 -5.83 22.75 -3.82
C SER A 243 -5.34 23.76 -4.86
N PRO A 244 -4.14 24.34 -4.70
CA PRO A 244 -3.47 25.09 -5.76
C PRO A 244 -3.31 24.27 -7.06
N ASN A 245 -3.27 22.94 -6.96
CA ASN A 245 -3.15 22.03 -8.09
C ASN A 245 -4.42 21.92 -8.94
N ILE A 246 -5.51 22.62 -8.58
CA ILE A 246 -6.73 22.71 -9.39
C ILE A 246 -6.45 23.32 -10.77
N ASN A 247 -5.52 24.27 -10.86
CA ASN A 247 -5.11 24.89 -12.13
C ASN A 247 -4.43 23.88 -13.07
N LYS A 248 -3.89 22.81 -12.50
CA LYS A 248 -3.13 21.78 -13.21
C LYS A 248 -3.99 20.59 -13.60
N TRP A 249 -4.85 20.14 -12.69
CA TRP A 249 -5.59 18.88 -12.83
C TRP A 249 -7.10 19.06 -13.05
N GLY A 250 -7.58 20.30 -13.06
CA GLY A 250 -9.00 20.62 -13.12
C GLY A 250 -9.72 20.32 -11.80
N ARG A 251 -11.01 20.64 -11.74
CA ARG A 251 -11.83 20.44 -10.54
C ARG A 251 -12.19 18.97 -10.37
N LYS A 252 -11.59 18.30 -9.39
CA LYS A 252 -11.90 16.92 -8.97
C LYS A 252 -12.36 16.91 -7.51
N VAL A 253 -13.65 16.69 -7.28
CA VAL A 253 -14.26 16.78 -5.95
C VAL A 253 -14.19 15.43 -5.24
N ALA A 254 -13.59 15.40 -4.05
CA ALA A 254 -13.60 14.23 -3.17
C ALA A 254 -14.95 14.09 -2.44
N PRO A 255 -15.33 12.88 -2.00
CA PRO A 255 -16.41 12.71 -1.05
C PRO A 255 -16.19 13.60 0.19
N PRO A 256 -17.24 14.18 0.75
CA PRO A 256 -17.10 14.99 1.95
C PRO A 256 -16.60 14.13 3.11
N ILE A 257 -15.72 14.71 3.93
CA ILE A 257 -15.20 14.07 5.14
C ILE A 257 -15.76 14.78 6.37
N ASN A 258 -16.03 14.03 7.43
CA ASN A 258 -16.49 14.58 8.68
C ASN A 258 -15.48 14.28 9.79
N ASN A 259 -15.21 15.28 10.61
CA ASN A 259 -14.44 15.14 11.84
C ASN A 259 -15.13 15.88 12.98
N ASP A 260 -16.00 15.16 13.69
CA ASP A 260 -16.75 15.67 14.84
C ASP A 260 -15.83 16.04 16.04
N GLU A 261 -14.53 15.77 15.96
CA GLU A 261 -13.55 16.11 17.01
C GLU A 261 -13.08 17.56 16.93
N ILE A 262 -13.00 18.10 15.71
CA ILE A 262 -12.40 19.40 15.45
C ILE A 262 -13.44 20.50 15.60
N SER A 263 -13.25 21.34 16.60
CA SER A 263 -14.10 22.51 16.88
C SER A 263 -13.47 23.82 16.40
N ASP A 264 -12.19 23.80 16.00
CA ASP A 264 -11.46 24.96 15.51
C ASP A 264 -11.29 24.92 13.98
N LEU A 265 -11.53 26.05 13.32
CA LEU A 265 -11.44 26.14 11.86
C LEU A 265 -10.00 25.98 11.36
N GLU A 266 -8.99 26.47 12.10
CA GLU A 266 -7.59 26.37 11.68
C GLU A 266 -7.06 24.94 11.81
N GLU A 267 -7.46 24.23 12.86
CA GLU A 267 -7.22 22.79 12.99
C GLU A 267 -7.91 21.99 11.89
N LEU A 268 -9.15 22.34 11.52
CA LEU A 268 -9.89 21.68 10.44
C LEU A 268 -9.16 21.89 9.11
N LYS A 269 -8.71 23.12 8.82
CA LYS A 269 -7.89 23.42 7.64
C LYS A 269 -6.62 22.57 7.56
N LYS A 270 -5.92 22.39 8.69
CA LYS A 270 -4.69 21.58 8.74
C LYS A 270 -4.98 20.11 8.51
N TRP A 271 -6.01 19.56 9.16
CA TRP A 271 -6.41 18.17 9.01
C TRP A 271 -6.90 17.85 7.59
N VAL A 272 -7.74 18.70 6.99
CA VAL A 272 -8.24 18.48 5.63
C VAL A 272 -7.10 18.38 4.61
N LYS A 273 -6.05 19.18 4.77
CA LYS A 273 -4.84 19.10 3.94
C LYS A 273 -4.10 17.77 4.09
N THR A 274 -4.15 17.12 5.26
CA THR A 274 -3.54 15.79 5.43
C THR A 274 -4.38 14.69 4.81
N GLN A 275 -5.70 14.87 4.71
CA GLN A 275 -6.60 13.85 4.15
C GLN A 275 -6.64 13.87 2.62
N ILE A 276 -6.71 15.05 1.99
CA ILE A 276 -6.81 15.14 0.53
C ILE A 276 -5.52 14.70 -0.17
N GLN A 277 -5.67 13.85 -1.18
CA GLN A 277 -4.61 13.49 -2.11
C GLN A 277 -4.71 14.41 -3.34
N ASP A 278 -4.11 15.60 -3.25
CA ASP A 278 -4.13 16.63 -4.31
C ASP A 278 -2.93 16.58 -5.25
N GLU A 279 -2.18 15.49 -5.16
CA GLU A 279 -1.01 15.15 -5.96
C GLU A 279 -1.05 13.65 -6.37
N PRO A 280 -0.52 13.26 -7.55
CA PRO A 280 -0.43 11.86 -7.93
C PRO A 280 0.30 10.99 -6.90
N GLU A 281 -0.24 9.82 -6.59
CA GLU A 281 0.50 8.82 -5.81
C GLU A 281 1.63 8.28 -6.69
N THR A 282 2.86 8.32 -6.22
CA THR A 282 4.00 7.76 -6.94
C THR A 282 4.57 6.60 -6.15
N SER A 283 4.81 5.47 -6.79
CA SER A 283 5.55 4.36 -6.20
C SER A 283 6.73 3.98 -7.09
N LEU A 284 7.81 3.54 -6.47
CA LEU A 284 9.01 3.09 -7.16
C LEU A 284 9.19 1.61 -6.87
N LYS A 285 8.91 0.78 -7.86
CA LYS A 285 9.23 -0.65 -7.81
C LYS A 285 10.59 -0.87 -8.48
N LEU A 286 11.45 -1.62 -7.81
CA LEU A 286 12.76 -1.95 -8.32
C LEU A 286 13.17 -3.39 -8.01
N VAL A 287 13.98 -3.94 -8.90
CA VAL A 287 14.64 -5.23 -8.73
C VAL A 287 16.05 -4.96 -8.21
N TYR A 288 16.33 -5.39 -6.98
CA TYR A 288 17.58 -5.13 -6.29
C TYR A 288 18.55 -6.30 -6.47
N LYS A 289 19.72 -6.02 -7.07
CA LYS A 289 20.71 -7.05 -7.42
C LYS A 289 21.83 -7.26 -6.41
N ASP A 290 21.97 -6.35 -5.45
CA ASP A 290 23.14 -6.40 -4.59
C ASP A 290 23.05 -7.54 -3.57
N LYS A 291 24.20 -7.87 -2.97
CA LYS A 291 24.30 -8.94 -1.98
C LYS A 291 23.93 -8.49 -0.57
N GLU A 292 23.93 -7.18 -0.31
CA GLU A 292 23.58 -6.67 1.01
C GLU A 292 22.09 -6.88 1.29
N PRO A 293 21.72 -7.63 2.34
CA PRO A 293 20.33 -7.92 2.63
C PRO A 293 19.57 -6.65 3.00
N LEU A 294 18.37 -6.52 2.43
CA LEU A 294 17.44 -5.45 2.75
C LEU A 294 16.53 -5.86 3.91
N SER A 295 16.13 -4.91 4.73
CA SER A 295 15.14 -5.08 5.78
C SER A 295 13.91 -4.20 5.52
N GLU A 296 12.77 -4.64 6.01
CA GLU A 296 11.45 -4.01 5.85
C GLU A 296 11.41 -2.58 6.39
N ASN A 297 12.30 -2.29 7.34
CA ASN A 297 12.40 -1.01 8.03
C ASN A 297 13.56 -0.14 7.54
N ASP A 298 14.16 -0.46 6.40
CA ASP A 298 15.28 0.32 5.88
C ASP A 298 14.83 1.62 5.18
N ILE A 299 15.57 2.69 5.45
CA ILE A 299 15.61 3.90 4.63
C ILE A 299 16.88 3.84 3.80
N ILE A 300 16.72 3.88 2.48
CA ILE A 300 17.80 3.68 1.52
C ILE A 300 17.90 4.89 0.60
N LYS A 301 19.13 5.32 0.33
CA LYS A 301 19.37 6.42 -0.59
C LYS A 301 19.25 5.95 -2.02
N PHE A 302 18.38 6.57 -2.81
CA PHE A 302 18.19 6.26 -4.21
C PHE A 302 18.71 7.38 -5.11
N ILE A 303 19.56 7.02 -6.08
CA ILE A 303 20.17 7.93 -7.04
C ILE A 303 19.81 7.49 -8.46
N HIS A 304 19.17 8.38 -9.21
CA HIS A 304 18.87 8.17 -10.62
C HIS A 304 19.52 9.27 -11.45
N GLN A 305 20.71 9.02 -11.99
CA GLN A 305 21.51 10.05 -12.67
C GLN A 305 20.79 10.69 -13.87
N SER A 306 20.25 9.86 -14.77
CA SER A 306 19.54 10.38 -15.95
C SER A 306 18.22 11.07 -15.61
N MET A 307 17.62 10.79 -14.45
CA MET A 307 16.44 11.49 -13.95
C MET A 307 16.74 12.68 -13.04
N GLY A 308 17.97 12.76 -12.52
CA GLY A 308 18.41 13.77 -11.55
C GLY A 308 17.91 13.50 -10.12
N PHE A 309 17.55 12.26 -9.78
CA PHE A 309 17.04 11.93 -8.45
C PHE A 309 18.18 11.63 -7.47
N ASN A 310 18.01 12.11 -6.24
CA ASN A 310 18.86 11.82 -5.09
C ASN A 310 18.01 11.98 -3.83
N VAL A 311 17.32 10.92 -3.43
CA VAL A 311 16.30 10.95 -2.37
C VAL A 311 16.44 9.75 -1.44
N ASP A 312 16.12 9.94 -0.17
CA ASP A 312 15.99 8.84 0.79
C ASP A 312 14.59 8.22 0.62
N LEU A 313 14.52 6.91 0.43
CA LEU A 313 13.28 6.17 0.23
C LEU A 313 13.06 5.13 1.33
N LYS A 314 11.81 5.00 1.78
CA LYS A 314 11.38 4.01 2.78
C LYS A 314 10.83 2.78 2.09
N ILE A 315 11.30 1.60 2.47
CA ILE A 315 10.71 0.34 1.97
C ILE A 315 9.29 0.21 2.53
N VAL A 316 8.32 -0.06 1.65
CA VAL A 316 6.95 -0.38 2.09
C VAL A 316 6.50 -1.76 1.67
N SER A 317 7.14 -2.35 0.67
CA SER A 317 6.93 -3.74 0.30
C SER A 317 8.25 -4.37 -0.14
N LEU A 318 8.41 -5.63 0.22
CA LEU A 318 9.63 -6.39 0.06
C LEU A 318 9.24 -7.84 -0.26
N SER A 319 9.66 -8.34 -1.41
CA SER A 319 9.50 -9.73 -1.82
C SER A 319 10.87 -10.36 -1.98
N LYS A 320 11.26 -11.17 -1.00
CA LYS A 320 12.57 -11.82 -0.94
C LYS A 320 12.52 -13.23 -1.49
N ASN A 321 13.54 -13.61 -2.24
CA ASN A 321 13.77 -15.01 -2.55
C ASN A 321 14.49 -15.71 -1.39
N HIS A 322 14.56 -17.03 -1.44
CA HIS A 322 15.32 -17.77 -0.44
C HIS A 322 16.82 -17.50 -0.58
N PRO A 323 17.60 -17.35 0.51
CA PRO A 323 19.06 -17.17 0.44
C PRO A 323 19.82 -18.28 -0.32
N PHE A 324 19.23 -19.47 -0.42
CA PHE A 324 19.80 -20.60 -1.19
C PHE A 324 19.66 -20.43 -2.70
N VAL A 325 18.86 -19.47 -3.15
CA VAL A 325 18.68 -19.15 -4.56
C VAL A 325 19.27 -17.78 -4.81
N ASN A 326 20.24 -17.72 -5.72
CA ASN A 326 20.89 -16.47 -6.12
C ASN A 326 19.99 -15.67 -7.09
N ARG A 327 18.82 -15.24 -6.60
CA ARG A 327 17.85 -14.42 -7.34
C ARG A 327 17.66 -13.07 -6.64
N PRO A 328 17.56 -11.98 -7.41
CA PRO A 328 17.43 -10.63 -6.87
C PRO A 328 16.08 -10.44 -6.17
N ASP A 329 16.08 -9.68 -5.08
CA ASP A 329 14.88 -9.35 -4.34
C ASP A 329 14.10 -8.23 -5.05
N GLU A 330 12.78 -8.26 -4.93
CA GLU A 330 11.93 -7.18 -5.42
C GLU A 330 11.59 -6.26 -4.25
N VAL A 331 11.76 -4.96 -4.46
CA VAL A 331 11.46 -3.95 -3.46
C VAL A 331 10.57 -2.88 -4.05
N THR A 332 9.58 -2.47 -3.27
CA THR A 332 8.77 -1.31 -3.58
C THR A 332 8.97 -0.26 -2.50
N PHE A 333 9.36 0.92 -2.95
CA PHE A 333 9.37 2.11 -2.13
C PHE A 333 8.07 2.88 -2.37
N SER A 334 7.43 3.25 -1.28
CA SER A 334 6.38 4.26 -1.30
C SER A 334 6.92 5.50 -0.64
N ASN A 335 6.32 6.61 -0.99
CA ASN A 335 6.70 7.88 -0.44
C ASN A 335 5.42 8.62 -0.07
N GLU A 336 5.30 8.89 1.24
CA GLU A 336 4.22 9.69 1.77
C GLU A 336 4.51 11.16 1.46
N LYS A 337 3.48 11.84 0.93
CA LYS A 337 3.24 13.26 0.60
C LYS A 337 4.36 14.32 0.67
N LYS A 338 5.38 14.22 1.52
CA LYS A 338 6.44 15.23 1.68
C LYS A 338 7.72 14.93 0.89
N ASP A 339 8.16 13.68 0.81
CA ASP A 339 9.45 13.36 0.18
C ASP A 339 9.32 13.20 -1.36
N ILE A 340 8.09 12.97 -1.85
CA ILE A 340 7.77 12.71 -3.27
C ILE A 340 7.60 13.98 -4.07
N ILE A 341 7.31 15.12 -3.43
CA ILE A 341 7.03 16.38 -4.13
C ILE A 341 8.15 16.69 -5.12
N ASN A 342 9.40 16.41 -4.76
CA ASN A 342 10.54 16.60 -5.65
C ASN A 342 10.61 15.59 -6.80
N LEU A 343 10.34 14.31 -6.53
CA LEU A 343 10.28 13.23 -7.53
C LEU A 343 9.13 13.45 -8.52
N GLN A 344 7.94 13.73 -8.01
CA GLN A 344 6.75 14.01 -8.78
C GLN A 344 6.87 15.31 -9.57
N ASN A 345 7.36 16.40 -8.98
CA ASN A 345 7.57 17.64 -9.73
C ASN A 345 8.57 17.45 -10.88
N SER A 346 9.61 16.63 -10.70
CA SER A 346 10.60 16.37 -11.74
C SER A 346 10.12 15.40 -12.82
N ILE A 347 9.37 14.36 -12.46
CA ILE A 347 8.64 13.49 -13.41
C ILE A 347 7.63 14.32 -14.20
N GLN A 348 6.81 15.14 -13.53
CA GLN A 348 5.82 15.99 -14.19
C GLN A 348 6.49 17.00 -15.13
N LYS A 349 7.59 17.66 -14.72
CA LYS A 349 8.37 18.53 -15.60
C LYS A 349 8.85 17.78 -16.86
N ARG A 350 9.24 16.52 -16.75
CA ARG A 350 9.63 15.69 -17.91
C ARG A 350 8.45 15.32 -18.78
N ILE A 351 7.34 14.88 -18.20
CA ILE A 351 6.10 14.60 -18.94
C ILE A 351 5.64 15.85 -19.70
N TYR A 352 5.69 17.03 -19.09
CA TYR A 352 5.38 18.29 -19.77
C TYR A 352 6.29 18.57 -20.95
N LYS A 353 7.61 18.38 -20.79
CA LYS A 353 8.57 18.55 -21.88
C LYS A 353 8.31 17.55 -23.02
N ILE A 354 8.12 16.27 -22.70
CA ILE A 354 7.81 15.23 -23.69
C ILE A 354 6.52 15.59 -24.44
N ASN A 355 5.44 15.91 -23.73
CA ASN A 355 4.18 16.31 -24.35
C ASN A 355 4.32 17.56 -25.25
N ALA A 356 5.16 18.52 -24.88
CA ALA A 356 5.45 19.68 -25.72
C ALA A 356 6.21 19.30 -27.00
N TYR A 357 7.21 18.41 -26.91
CA TYR A 357 7.93 17.89 -28.08
C TYR A 357 7.01 17.08 -28.99
N THR A 358 6.16 16.22 -28.42
CA THR A 358 5.20 15.42 -29.20
C THR A 358 4.18 16.30 -29.91
N LYS A 359 3.63 17.32 -29.24
CA LYS A 359 2.73 18.30 -29.87
C LYS A 359 3.38 19.05 -31.02
N LYS A 360 4.64 19.47 -30.83
CA LYS A 360 5.41 20.14 -31.89
C LYS A 360 5.64 19.20 -33.08
N ALA A 361 6.08 17.96 -32.83
CA ALA A 361 6.29 16.97 -33.87
C ALA A 361 5.01 16.69 -34.65
N ILE A 362 3.87 16.53 -33.97
CA ILE A 362 2.56 16.35 -34.60
C ILE A 362 2.21 17.54 -35.49
N SER A 363 2.33 18.78 -34.97
CA SER A 363 2.06 19.99 -35.74
C SER A 363 2.97 20.12 -36.99
N ASP A 364 4.24 19.75 -36.87
CA ASP A 364 5.18 19.77 -37.99
C ASP A 364 4.83 18.70 -39.05
N THR A 365 4.35 17.51 -38.63
CA THR A 365 3.79 16.51 -39.56
C THR A 365 2.49 16.95 -40.20
N GLU A 366 1.58 17.60 -39.48
CA GLU A 366 0.31 18.12 -40.02
C GLU A 366 0.58 19.17 -41.10
N LYS A 367 1.48 20.13 -40.84
CA LYS A 367 1.91 21.12 -41.83
C LYS A 367 2.52 20.49 -43.09
N ARG A 368 3.34 19.45 -42.90
CA ARG A 368 3.90 18.68 -44.03
C ARG A 368 2.81 17.97 -44.82
N LEU A 369 1.82 17.39 -44.14
CA LEU A 369 0.69 16.71 -44.78
C LEU A 369 -0.17 17.71 -45.59
N GLU A 370 -0.42 18.89 -45.04
CA GLU A 370 -1.13 19.96 -45.75
C GLU A 370 -0.36 20.43 -46.98
N THR A 371 0.95 20.64 -46.85
CA THR A 371 1.81 21.03 -47.99
C THR A 371 1.82 19.96 -49.09
N ILE A 372 1.79 18.68 -48.73
CA ILE A 372 1.69 17.59 -49.70
C ILE A 372 0.32 17.62 -50.39
N LYS A 373 -0.78 17.80 -49.65
CA LYS A 373 -2.13 17.90 -50.23
C LYS A 373 -2.26 19.07 -51.21
N THR A 374 -1.63 20.22 -50.92
CA THR A 374 -1.66 21.39 -51.81
C THR A 374 -0.73 21.24 -53.02
N ASN A 375 0.37 20.49 -52.90
CA ASN A 375 1.35 20.30 -53.97
C ASN A 375 1.18 18.99 -54.77
N THR A 376 0.17 18.17 -54.45
CA THR A 376 -0.14 17.00 -55.27
C THR A 376 -0.90 17.46 -56.52
N PRO A 377 -0.35 17.32 -57.74
CA PRO A 377 -1.07 17.68 -58.95
C PRO A 377 -2.31 16.80 -59.07
N ILE A 378 -3.49 17.42 -59.25
CA ILE A 378 -4.71 16.72 -59.63
C ILE A 378 -4.47 16.21 -61.05
N PHE A 379 -4.19 14.93 -61.21
CA PHE A 379 -4.17 14.29 -62.51
C PHE A 379 -5.62 14.22 -63.02
N THR A 380 -6.03 15.23 -63.79
CA THR A 380 -7.22 15.10 -64.63
C THR A 380 -6.84 14.23 -65.83
N ALA A 381 -7.35 13.00 -65.85
CA ALA A 381 -7.29 12.17 -67.04
C ALA A 381 -8.04 12.92 -68.17
N LYS A 382 -7.31 13.41 -69.15
CA LYS A 382 -7.89 13.90 -70.41
C LYS A 382 -8.06 12.68 -71.29
N ASP A 383 -9.30 12.35 -71.60
CA ASP A 383 -9.63 11.30 -72.56
C ASP A 383 -9.07 11.74 -73.92
N VAL A 384 -7.98 11.11 -74.36
CA VAL A 384 -7.41 11.29 -75.70
C VAL A 384 -8.18 10.31 -76.59
N GLY A 385 -9.05 10.88 -77.44
CA GLY A 385 -10.09 10.17 -78.17
C GLY A 385 -9.67 8.85 -78.82
N SER A 386 -10.64 7.96 -78.91
CA SER A 386 -10.58 6.67 -79.58
C SER A 386 -10.00 6.80 -80.99
N VAL A 387 -8.95 6.03 -81.27
CA VAL A 387 -8.50 5.76 -82.64
C VAL A 387 -9.61 4.96 -83.32
N VAL A 388 -10.18 5.51 -84.38
CA VAL A 388 -11.05 4.76 -85.28
C VAL A 388 -10.11 4.01 -86.21
N ASP A 389 -10.04 2.69 -86.05
CA ASP A 389 -9.38 1.82 -87.01
C ASP A 389 -10.27 1.74 -88.26
N ASP A 390 -9.89 2.44 -89.32
CA ASP A 390 -10.42 2.20 -90.67
C ASP A 390 -9.73 0.93 -91.22
N GLU A 391 -10.40 -0.21 -91.13
CA GLU A 391 -10.11 -1.39 -91.97
C GLU A 391 -11.16 -1.51 -93.08
N ASN A 392 -10.65 -1.77 -94.29
CA ASN A 392 -11.30 -1.83 -95.61
C ASN A 392 -12.58 -2.69 -95.70
#